data_AF-A0A956U8L4-F1
#
_entry.id   AF-A0A956U8L4-F1
#
_cell.length_a   1.000
_cell.length_b   1.000
_cell.length_c   1.000
_cell.angle_alpha   90.00
_cell.angle_beta   90.00
_cell.angle_gamma   90.00
#
_symmetry.space_group_name_H-M   'P 1'
#
loop_
_entity.id
_entity.type
_entity.pdbx_description
1 polymer ?
#
loop_
_entity_poly.entity_id
_entity_poly.type
_entity_poly.pdbx_seq_one_letter_code
_entity_poly.pdbx_strand_id
1 'polypeptide(L)'
;MYRPSDKLVKLPRLASLPTIDDITNVLGQSREMPGKQFELPWQFQNSSDVYRLIATCTQNVSEPTWNLMIGEGRDEIEVWTYQTGDVALVLNLVLSESTENMSYGTDSQSLFGQSETRNTGLSGSYSTSLLGLQSLTSTSQKVPVFKQDERVGAQASMEGSLDDWPIPTLLQSINMGKRNGKLMVISDQSMAELFFVSGDLVHATALNQQGELAIMELVTWETGKFYFYNDEATEQNTVKRRIDAILMESITLLDQTKYLMGQGFKMEAYLHRANAGLSEQQFEEAVKKGAPCDTNLQKQFYLRLDGNTTMFDILRERPMTKKEWVPILFNMFQCGLVKTSESPLKPDKTKHLTSTHLDRNAINSVMASLLRADTCLFSFSSFQYFLEKEFYRAQYANLPFTVIVFDLWTNRGGQLEPLNVTQVAEVGLRLANIMRPIDIAAHFETLSYAILLPNTEIPSAVIFCHRVFELLRSKGLSAGMDPSSLVCAFGIAGVPEDCKDIGLLLSAAKVARKVAATSAMPIVCFKDLKAPSE
;
A
#
# COMPACT_ATOMS: atom_id res chain seq x y z
N MET A 1 -4.93 59.46 6.69
CA MET A 1 -4.84 58.42 7.72
C MET A 1 -6.17 57.71 7.79
N TYR A 2 -6.25 56.48 7.28
CA TYR A 2 -7.42 55.61 7.44
C TYR A 2 -6.85 54.21 7.69
N ARG A 3 -6.92 53.76 8.95
CA ARG A 3 -6.49 52.41 9.38
C ARG A 3 -7.61 51.43 9.02
N PRO A 4 -7.36 50.36 8.23
CA PRO A 4 -8.29 49.25 8.13
C PRO A 4 -7.99 48.25 9.26
N SER A 5 -8.30 48.61 10.49
CA SER A 5 -8.13 47.76 11.67
C SER A 5 -9.51 47.33 12.17
N ASP A 6 -10.10 46.29 11.57
CA ASP A 6 -11.23 45.53 12.16
C ASP A 6 -11.58 44.24 11.39
N LYS A 7 -10.57 43.51 10.87
CA LYS A 7 -10.79 42.21 10.20
C LYS A 7 -10.33 40.99 11.00
N LEU A 8 -9.58 41.20 12.08
CA LEU A 8 -8.88 40.11 12.77
C LEU A 8 -9.24 40.10 14.25
N VAL A 9 -9.88 39.01 14.68
CA VAL A 9 -10.25 38.73 16.07
C VAL A 9 -9.20 37.79 16.64
N LYS A 10 -8.45 38.27 17.65
CA LYS A 10 -7.40 37.47 18.32
C LYS A 10 -7.99 36.72 19.51
N LEU A 11 -7.82 35.40 19.51
CA LEU A 11 -8.20 34.52 20.60
C LEU A 11 -7.10 34.48 21.68
N PRO A 12 -7.44 34.09 22.93
CA PRO A 12 -6.47 33.96 24.00
C PRO A 12 -5.36 32.97 23.60
N ARG A 13 -4.12 33.34 23.88
CA ARG A 13 -2.95 32.54 23.54
C ARG A 13 -2.91 31.26 24.36
N LEU A 14 -2.78 30.12 23.70
CA LEU A 14 -2.64 28.82 24.36
C LEU A 14 -1.17 28.57 24.77
N ALA A 15 -0.98 28.00 25.97
CA ALA A 15 0.33 27.60 26.51
C ALA A 15 0.67 26.13 26.21
N SER A 16 -0.20 25.42 25.51
CA SER A 16 -0.10 24.02 25.12
C SER A 16 -0.49 23.85 23.64
N LEU A 17 -0.22 22.67 23.09
CA LEU A 17 -0.68 22.31 21.75
C LEU A 17 -2.22 22.43 21.65
N PRO A 18 -2.77 22.87 20.50
CA PRO A 18 -4.21 22.95 20.30
C PRO A 18 -4.85 21.57 20.42
N THR A 19 -5.97 21.47 21.12
CA THR A 19 -6.79 20.27 21.18
C THR A 19 -7.90 20.30 20.13
N ILE A 20 -8.56 19.16 19.91
CA ILE A 20 -9.71 19.09 18.99
C ILE A 20 -10.81 20.10 19.37
N ASP A 21 -11.06 20.25 20.67
CA ASP A 21 -12.06 21.17 21.21
C ASP A 21 -11.71 22.63 20.87
N ASP A 22 -10.44 23.01 20.95
CA ASP A 22 -9.99 24.37 20.62
C ASP A 22 -10.25 24.72 19.15
N ILE A 23 -9.97 23.78 18.24
CA ILE A 23 -10.20 23.99 16.80
C ILE A 23 -11.70 23.99 16.48
N THR A 24 -12.51 23.16 17.16
CA THR A 24 -13.97 23.22 17.03
C THR A 24 -14.53 24.57 17.51
N ASN A 25 -13.98 25.13 18.59
CA ASN A 25 -14.37 26.44 19.11
C ASN A 25 -14.03 27.58 18.13
N VAL A 26 -12.84 27.53 17.52
CA VAL A 26 -12.43 28.49 16.47
C VAL A 26 -13.37 28.41 15.26
N LEU A 27 -13.70 27.20 14.82
CA LEU A 27 -14.63 26.99 13.70
C LEU A 27 -16.05 27.48 14.04
N GLY A 28 -16.52 27.23 15.26
CA GLY A 28 -17.81 27.72 15.75
C GLY A 28 -17.90 29.25 15.68
N GLN A 29 -16.91 29.95 16.21
CA GLN A 29 -16.86 31.42 16.19
C GLN A 29 -16.70 31.98 14.77
N SER A 30 -15.93 31.30 13.91
CA SER A 30 -15.78 31.67 12.49
C SER A 30 -17.10 31.59 11.72
N ARG A 31 -17.97 30.62 12.05
CA ARG A 31 -19.31 30.49 11.46
C ARG A 31 -20.30 31.54 11.94
N GLU A 32 -20.21 31.96 13.20
CA GLU A 32 -21.09 32.99 13.76
C GLU A 32 -20.82 34.38 13.18
N MET A 33 -19.57 34.68 12.81
CA MET A 33 -19.18 35.96 12.21
C MET A 33 -18.50 35.77 10.84
N PRO A 34 -19.26 35.52 9.76
CA PRO A 34 -18.70 35.31 8.43
C PRO A 34 -18.03 36.60 7.91
N GLY A 35 -16.83 36.45 7.35
CA GLY A 35 -16.01 37.55 6.81
C GLY A 35 -14.94 38.10 7.76
N LYS A 36 -14.88 37.62 9.01
CA LYS A 36 -13.81 37.93 9.97
C LYS A 36 -12.79 36.79 10.06
N GLN A 37 -11.53 37.15 10.31
CA GLN A 37 -10.43 36.21 10.54
C GLN A 37 -10.30 35.97 12.04
N PHE A 38 -10.24 34.71 12.46
CA PHE A 38 -10.02 34.32 13.85
C PHE A 38 -8.62 33.74 13.99
N GLU A 39 -7.78 34.41 14.78
CA GLU A 39 -6.38 34.02 15.02
C GLU A 39 -6.27 33.32 16.38
N LEU A 40 -5.84 32.06 16.38
CA LEU A 40 -5.49 31.28 17.57
C LEU A 40 -3.97 31.14 17.66
N PRO A 41 -3.30 31.91 18.54
CA PRO A 41 -1.86 31.79 18.76
C PRO A 41 -1.52 30.76 19.86
N TRP A 42 -0.48 29.97 19.67
CA TRP A 42 0.12 29.14 20.73
C TRP A 42 1.64 29.15 20.66
N GLN A 43 2.28 28.71 21.74
CA GLN A 43 3.72 28.52 21.81
C GLN A 43 4.03 27.15 22.39
N PHE A 44 4.92 26.42 21.72
CA PHE A 44 5.41 25.13 22.20
C PHE A 44 6.56 25.32 23.18
N GLN A 45 6.58 24.52 24.26
CA GLN A 45 7.53 24.66 25.38
C GLN A 45 8.98 24.75 24.87
N ASN A 46 9.64 25.87 25.18
CA ASN A 46 11.03 26.22 24.82
C ASN A 46 11.36 26.49 23.33
N SER A 47 10.37 26.61 22.44
CA SER A 47 10.60 27.12 21.07
C SER A 47 10.45 28.64 21.00
N SER A 48 11.31 29.32 20.22
CA SER A 48 11.21 30.76 19.92
C SER A 48 10.03 31.10 19.00
N ASP A 49 9.42 30.08 18.40
CA ASP A 49 8.52 30.26 17.28
C ASP A 49 7.07 30.25 17.76
N VAL A 50 6.35 31.33 17.44
CA VAL A 50 4.93 31.50 17.75
C VAL A 50 4.12 30.99 16.58
N TYR A 51 3.30 29.97 16.82
CA TYR A 51 2.41 29.40 15.81
C TYR A 51 1.05 30.09 15.90
N ARG A 52 0.45 30.39 14.74
CA ARG A 52 -0.81 31.11 14.65
C ARG A 52 -1.70 30.47 13.60
N LEU A 53 -2.82 29.90 14.04
CA LEU A 53 -3.84 29.32 13.18
C LEU A 53 -4.92 30.37 12.91
N ILE A 54 -5.18 30.65 11.64
CA ILE A 54 -6.16 31.64 11.19
C ILE A 54 -7.30 30.93 10.48
N ALA A 55 -8.52 31.06 11.01
CA ALA A 55 -9.73 30.55 10.37
C ALA A 55 -10.54 31.69 9.75
N THR A 56 -10.91 31.55 8.48
CA THR A 56 -11.79 32.50 7.78
C THR A 56 -12.97 31.77 7.15
N CYS A 57 -14.19 32.16 7.51
CA CYS A 57 -15.41 31.69 6.87
C CYS A 57 -15.96 32.82 5.99
N THR A 58 -16.17 32.59 4.69
CA THR A 58 -16.74 33.60 3.78
C THR A 58 -18.15 33.20 3.38
N GLN A 59 -19.07 34.18 3.24
CA GLN A 59 -20.50 33.91 2.99
C GLN A 59 -20.80 33.12 1.70
N ASN A 60 -19.83 33.02 0.77
CA ASN A 60 -19.98 32.37 -0.54
C ASN A 60 -19.28 31.00 -0.64
N VAL A 61 -18.51 30.58 0.36
CA VAL A 61 -17.77 29.30 0.34
C VAL A 61 -18.32 28.40 1.44
N SER A 62 -18.73 27.17 1.08
CA SER A 62 -19.35 26.22 2.01
C SER A 62 -18.38 25.68 3.07
N GLU A 63 -17.07 25.83 2.85
CA GLU A 63 -16.01 25.28 3.70
C GLU A 63 -15.10 26.40 4.22
N PRO A 64 -14.70 26.37 5.51
CA PRO A 64 -13.83 27.38 6.08
C PRO A 64 -12.40 27.22 5.56
N THR A 65 -11.72 28.35 5.39
CA THR A 65 -10.30 28.40 4.99
C THR A 65 -9.42 28.56 6.22
N TRP A 66 -8.46 27.67 6.39
CA TRP A 66 -7.51 27.61 7.48
C TRP A 66 -6.11 27.94 6.99
N ASN A 67 -5.43 28.86 7.66
CA ASN A 67 -4.04 29.23 7.37
C ASN A 67 -3.19 29.05 8.62
N LEU A 68 -2.07 28.36 8.51
CA LEU A 68 -1.07 28.26 9.59
C LEU A 68 0.11 29.17 9.29
N MET A 69 0.42 30.05 10.24
CA MET A 69 1.53 30.98 10.19
C MET A 69 2.54 30.68 11.31
N ILE A 70 3.83 30.75 11.01
CA ILE A 70 4.91 30.65 12.00
C ILE A 70 5.63 32.00 12.07
N GLY A 71 5.94 32.46 13.29
CA GLY A 71 6.76 33.64 13.54
C GLY A 71 5.97 34.85 14.05
N GLU A 72 6.69 35.85 14.56
CA GLU A 72 6.14 37.09 15.16
C GLU A 72 6.75 38.32 14.47
N GLY A 73 5.92 39.21 13.90
CA GLY A 73 6.38 40.50 13.38
C GLY A 73 6.71 40.50 11.88
N ARG A 74 7.98 40.70 11.51
CA ARG A 74 8.41 40.84 10.10
C ARG A 74 8.81 39.53 9.42
N ASP A 75 8.99 38.47 10.21
CA ASP A 75 9.40 37.13 9.76
C ASP A 75 8.22 36.14 9.84
N GLU A 76 7.03 36.56 9.35
CA GLU A 76 5.85 35.69 9.26
C GLU A 76 5.96 34.79 8.02
N ILE A 77 5.96 33.47 8.23
CA ILE A 77 5.97 32.49 7.14
C ILE A 77 4.62 31.77 7.14
N GLU A 78 3.94 31.79 6.00
CA GLU A 78 2.77 30.95 5.76
C GLU A 78 3.23 29.52 5.47
N VAL A 79 2.85 28.59 6.34
CA VAL A 79 3.22 27.18 6.25
C VAL A 79 2.29 26.45 5.29
N TRP A 80 0.98 26.64 5.48
CA TRP A 80 -0.03 26.08 4.61
C TRP A 80 -1.35 26.84 4.67
N THR A 81 -2.13 26.68 3.60
CA THR A 81 -3.52 27.13 3.46
C THR A 81 -4.38 25.94 3.04
N TYR A 82 -5.40 25.57 3.82
CA TYR A 82 -6.31 24.48 3.51
C TYR A 82 -7.78 24.92 3.62
N GLN A 83 -8.61 24.51 2.65
CA GLN A 83 -10.06 24.70 2.72
C GLN A 83 -10.69 23.36 3.13
N THR A 84 -11.23 23.30 4.33
CA THR A 84 -11.83 22.05 4.85
C THR A 84 -12.76 22.32 6.02
N GLY A 85 -13.87 21.60 6.08
CA GLY A 85 -14.75 21.54 7.25
C GLY A 85 -14.33 20.50 8.29
N ASP A 86 -13.32 19.67 8.00
CA ASP A 86 -12.86 18.59 8.87
C ASP A 86 -11.85 19.09 9.90
N VAL A 87 -12.30 19.20 11.15
CA VAL A 87 -11.51 19.68 12.29
C VAL A 87 -10.39 18.70 12.67
N ALA A 88 -10.58 17.39 12.46
CA ALA A 88 -9.57 16.39 12.77
C ALA A 88 -8.39 16.48 11.80
N LEU A 89 -8.66 16.76 10.52
CA LEU A 89 -7.62 16.99 9.53
C LEU A 89 -6.78 18.24 9.85
N VAL A 90 -7.44 19.34 10.24
CA VAL A 90 -6.75 20.58 10.66
C VAL A 90 -5.89 20.33 11.90
N LEU A 91 -6.39 19.59 12.88
CA LEU A 91 -5.62 19.21 14.07
C LEU A 91 -4.37 18.41 13.69
N ASN A 92 -4.50 17.40 12.83
CA ASN A 92 -3.37 16.59 12.41
C ASN A 92 -2.29 17.39 11.67
N LEU A 93 -2.70 18.32 10.80
CA LEU A 93 -1.77 19.23 10.11
C LEU A 93 -1.07 20.20 11.07
N VAL A 94 -1.80 20.69 12.08
CA VAL A 94 -1.21 21.54 13.13
C VAL A 94 -0.22 20.75 13.97
N LEU A 95 -0.55 19.52 14.35
CA LEU A 95 0.32 18.66 15.15
C LEU A 95 1.58 18.25 14.37
N SER A 96 1.48 17.91 13.09
CA SER A 96 2.65 17.56 12.28
C SER A 96 3.65 18.72 12.21
N GLU A 97 3.16 19.93 11.89
CA GLU A 97 4.02 21.11 11.72
C GLU A 97 4.58 21.64 13.05
N SER A 98 3.84 21.46 14.16
CA SER A 98 4.28 21.93 15.48
C SER A 98 5.18 20.95 16.24
N THR A 99 5.34 19.70 15.76
CA THR A 99 6.16 18.65 16.41
C THR A 99 7.40 18.23 15.63
N GLU A 100 7.64 18.80 14.43
CA GLU A 100 8.73 18.42 13.52
C GLU A 100 10.16 18.52 14.11
N ASN A 101 10.32 19.10 15.30
CA ASN A 101 11.61 19.19 16.00
C ASN A 101 11.80 18.22 17.20
N MET A 102 10.91 17.24 17.43
CA MET A 102 11.09 16.27 18.53
C MET A 102 11.41 14.85 18.03
N SER A 103 12.71 14.55 18.00
CA SER A 103 13.26 13.20 17.80
C SER A 103 12.80 12.24 18.91
N TYR A 104 12.26 11.09 18.50
CA TYR A 104 12.06 9.82 19.23
C TYR A 104 11.70 9.86 20.72
N GLY A 105 10.48 9.38 21.00
CA GLY A 105 10.19 8.60 22.19
C GLY A 105 8.98 9.07 22.99
N THR A 106 8.15 8.09 23.35
CA THR A 106 7.26 8.03 24.52
C THR A 106 5.76 8.27 24.27
N ASP A 107 5.00 7.19 24.47
CA ASP A 107 3.62 7.06 24.99
C ASP A 107 2.45 7.70 24.24
N SER A 108 2.04 7.05 23.15
CA SER A 108 0.70 7.18 22.56
C SER A 108 -0.26 6.10 23.11
N GLN A 109 -0.46 6.04 24.43
CA GLN A 109 -1.39 5.08 25.04
C GLN A 109 -2.50 5.71 25.91
N SER A 110 -2.65 7.04 25.90
CA SER A 110 -3.65 7.70 26.75
C SER A 110 -4.41 8.82 26.04
N LEU A 111 -5.04 8.56 24.88
CA LEU A 111 -5.95 9.56 24.29
C LEU A 111 -6.99 9.06 23.27
N PHE A 112 -7.42 7.79 23.33
CA PHE A 112 -8.60 7.35 22.56
C PHE A 112 -9.58 6.58 23.45
N GLY A 113 -10.63 7.29 23.85
CA GLY A 113 -11.87 6.71 24.34
C GLY A 113 -12.57 5.91 23.25
N GLN A 114 -13.36 4.94 23.71
CA GLN A 114 -13.93 3.83 22.96
C GLN A 114 -14.77 4.23 21.74
N SER A 115 -14.74 3.31 20.75
CA SER A 115 -15.80 2.90 19.84
C SER A 115 -15.70 3.28 18.35
N GLU A 116 -15.87 2.20 17.56
CA GLU A 116 -16.23 2.07 16.15
C GLU A 116 -15.19 2.31 15.05
N THR A 117 -14.75 1.17 14.52
CA THR A 117 -13.92 0.95 13.34
C THR A 117 -14.51 1.56 12.07
N ARG A 118 -13.81 2.56 11.51
CA ARG A 118 -13.87 2.88 10.09
C ARG A 118 -12.46 3.01 9.51
N ASN A 119 -12.23 2.17 8.50
CA ASN A 119 -10.96 1.98 7.83
C ASN A 119 -10.87 2.98 6.66
N THR A 120 -10.01 3.99 6.78
CA THR A 120 -9.53 4.82 5.67
C THR A 120 -8.00 4.89 5.81
N GLY A 121 -7.27 4.32 4.83
CA GLY A 121 -5.82 4.49 4.70
C GLY A 121 -5.45 5.96 4.46
N LEU A 122 -4.20 6.42 4.50
CA LEU A 122 -2.88 5.79 4.45
C LEU A 122 -1.88 6.88 4.89
N SER A 123 -0.85 6.53 5.66
CA SER A 123 0.56 6.92 5.42
C SER A 123 1.46 6.34 6.51
N GLY A 124 2.61 5.78 6.11
CA GLY A 124 3.70 5.44 7.03
C GLY A 124 4.19 4.00 7.02
N SER A 125 4.86 3.64 5.93
CA SER A 125 6.12 2.87 5.91
C SER A 125 6.18 1.33 6.06
N TYR A 126 7.03 0.81 5.18
CA TYR A 126 7.76 -0.47 5.13
C TYR A 126 6.97 -1.77 4.90
N SER A 127 7.02 -2.29 3.67
CA SER A 127 7.95 -3.39 3.37
C SER A 127 7.81 -3.91 1.94
N THR A 128 8.98 -4.21 1.42
CA THR A 128 9.33 -4.79 0.13
C THR A 128 8.88 -6.25 0.04
N SER A 129 8.24 -6.65 -1.07
CA SER A 129 8.26 -7.99 -1.72
C SER A 129 6.89 -8.38 -2.32
N LEU A 130 6.49 -7.83 -3.48
CA LEU A 130 5.45 -8.48 -4.28
C LEU A 130 5.38 -8.01 -5.75
N LEU A 131 6.41 -8.33 -6.53
CA LEU A 131 6.34 -8.26 -8.00
C LEU A 131 7.17 -9.40 -8.58
N GLY A 132 6.59 -10.60 -8.54
CA GLY A 132 7.18 -11.79 -9.14
C GLY A 132 6.61 -13.09 -8.59
N LEU A 133 5.32 -13.33 -8.82
CA LEU A 133 4.67 -14.66 -8.97
C LEU A 133 3.14 -14.50 -9.00
N GLN A 134 2.62 -13.89 -10.07
CA GLN A 134 1.25 -14.14 -10.51
C GLN A 134 1.33 -15.08 -11.71
N SER A 135 1.33 -16.36 -11.41
CA SER A 135 0.85 -17.47 -12.25
C SER A 135 1.44 -18.75 -11.67
N LEU A 136 0.61 -19.52 -10.98
CA LEU A 136 0.43 -20.96 -11.17
C LEU A 136 -0.64 -21.45 -10.19
N THR A 137 -1.77 -21.85 -10.79
CA THR A 137 -2.69 -22.91 -10.34
C THR A 137 -3.53 -22.70 -9.09
N SER A 138 -4.81 -22.46 -9.36
CA SER A 138 -5.97 -22.99 -8.64
C SER A 138 -5.75 -24.36 -8.01
N THR A 139 -5.82 -24.44 -6.69
CA THR A 139 -6.56 -25.51 -5.99
C THR A 139 -7.18 -24.89 -4.76
N SER A 140 -8.49 -25.04 -4.65
CA SER A 140 -9.29 -24.61 -3.52
C SER A 140 -8.77 -25.27 -2.23
N GLN A 141 -8.05 -24.51 -1.40
CA GLN A 141 -7.96 -24.78 0.03
C GLN A 141 -8.17 -23.46 0.74
N LYS A 142 -9.31 -23.41 1.44
CA LYS A 142 -9.68 -22.36 2.39
C LYS A 142 -8.46 -22.06 3.26
N VAL A 143 -8.02 -20.80 3.29
CA VAL A 143 -7.19 -20.30 4.40
C VAL A 143 -8.02 -20.52 5.67
N PRO A 144 -7.55 -21.28 6.68
CA PRO A 144 -8.24 -21.32 7.94
C PRO A 144 -8.06 -19.97 8.61
N VAL A 145 -9.17 -19.26 8.80
CA VAL A 145 -9.29 -18.30 9.89
C VAL A 145 -9.08 -19.11 11.16
N PHE A 146 -7.87 -19.06 11.72
CA PHE A 146 -7.63 -19.63 13.04
C PHE A 146 -8.37 -18.77 14.05
N LYS A 147 -9.54 -19.28 14.46
CA LYS A 147 -10.03 -19.08 15.82
C LYS A 147 -8.90 -19.45 16.78
N GLN A 148 -8.76 -18.70 17.88
CA GLN A 148 -8.08 -19.23 19.05
C GLN A 148 -8.69 -20.58 19.37
N ASP A 149 -8.00 -21.66 19.01
CA ASP A 149 -8.29 -22.97 19.56
C ASP A 149 -7.85 -22.88 21.03
N GLU A 150 -8.83 -22.72 21.91
CA GLU A 150 -8.77 -23.23 23.28
C GLU A 150 -8.51 -24.75 23.21
N ARG A 151 -7.25 -25.14 22.97
CA ARG A 151 -6.76 -26.44 23.40
C ARG A 151 -6.18 -26.29 24.80
N VAL A 152 -7.04 -26.62 25.75
CA VAL A 152 -6.71 -27.02 27.11
C VAL A 152 -5.51 -28.00 27.09
N GLY A 153 -4.39 -27.61 27.73
CA GLY A 153 -3.54 -28.59 28.44
C GLY A 153 -2.07 -28.81 28.04
N ALA A 154 -1.42 -28.01 27.18
CA ALA A 154 0.03 -28.12 27.00
C ALA A 154 0.75 -26.98 27.76
N GLN A 155 1.24 -27.26 28.98
CA GLN A 155 2.15 -26.34 29.65
C GLN A 155 3.44 -26.23 28.83
N ALA A 156 3.84 -25.00 28.49
CA ALA A 156 5.14 -24.76 27.89
C ALA A 156 6.22 -25.28 28.86
N SER A 157 7.06 -26.20 28.38
CA SER A 157 8.11 -26.81 29.22
C SER A 157 9.30 -25.88 29.42
N MET A 158 9.46 -24.90 28.53
CA MET A 158 10.35 -23.76 28.66
C MET A 158 9.64 -22.54 28.12
N GLU A 159 9.73 -21.43 28.84
CA GLU A 159 9.27 -20.12 28.39
C GLU A 159 10.26 -19.05 28.86
N GLY A 160 10.35 -17.94 28.12
CA GLY A 160 11.26 -16.85 28.46
C GLY A 160 11.25 -15.73 27.41
N SER A 161 12.07 -14.71 27.66
CA SER A 161 12.30 -13.61 26.71
C SER A 161 13.60 -13.82 25.92
N LEU A 162 13.62 -13.34 24.68
CA LEU A 162 14.83 -13.27 23.85
C LEU A 162 15.87 -12.28 24.38
N ASP A 163 15.44 -11.31 25.22
CA ASP A 163 16.34 -10.36 25.87
C ASP A 163 17.32 -11.08 26.82
N ASP A 164 16.81 -12.07 27.55
CA ASP A 164 17.59 -12.86 28.51
C ASP A 164 18.31 -14.02 27.82
N TRP A 165 17.69 -14.61 26.79
CA TRP A 165 18.17 -15.79 26.08
C TRP A 165 18.14 -15.59 24.57
N PRO A 166 19.26 -15.11 23.98
CA PRO A 166 19.38 -14.96 22.54
C PRO A 166 19.15 -16.27 21.79
N ILE A 167 18.59 -16.17 20.57
CA ILE A 167 18.25 -17.31 19.72
C ILE A 167 19.40 -18.34 19.57
N PRO A 168 20.67 -17.97 19.31
CA PRO A 168 21.75 -18.95 19.20
C PRO A 168 21.93 -19.80 20.47
N THR A 169 21.84 -19.19 21.65
CA THR A 169 21.97 -19.86 22.95
C THR A 169 20.80 -20.81 23.19
N LEU A 170 19.58 -20.35 22.86
CA LEU A 170 18.36 -21.16 22.98
C LEU A 170 18.44 -22.42 22.09
N LEU A 171 18.82 -22.23 20.83
CA LEU A 171 18.97 -23.32 19.86
C LEU A 171 20.07 -24.32 20.27
N GLN A 172 21.21 -23.85 20.80
CA GLN A 172 22.24 -24.72 21.35
C GLN A 172 21.75 -25.50 22.59
N SER A 173 21.01 -24.87 23.49
CA SER A 173 20.51 -25.52 24.70
C SER A 173 19.55 -26.69 24.39
N ILE A 174 18.68 -26.52 23.38
CA ILE A 174 17.75 -27.55 22.91
C ILE A 174 18.52 -28.71 22.26
N ASN A 175 19.55 -28.41 21.46
CA ASN A 175 20.40 -29.41 20.84
C ASN A 175 21.18 -30.23 21.89
N MET A 176 21.86 -29.57 22.84
CA MET A 176 22.61 -30.22 23.92
C MET A 176 21.71 -31.06 24.83
N GLY A 177 20.49 -30.58 25.10
CA GLY A 177 19.49 -31.27 25.89
C GLY A 177 18.80 -32.43 25.16
N LYS A 178 19.10 -32.64 23.86
CA LYS A 178 18.45 -33.63 22.97
C LYS A 178 16.93 -33.60 23.07
N ARG A 179 16.36 -32.40 23.21
CA ARG A 179 14.91 -32.21 23.42
C ARG A 179 14.15 -32.36 22.11
N ASN A 180 12.92 -32.83 22.22
CA ASN A 180 12.00 -33.06 21.10
C ASN A 180 10.78 -32.17 21.29
N GLY A 181 10.35 -31.50 20.23
CA GLY A 181 9.18 -30.65 20.30
C GLY A 181 9.24 -29.44 19.39
N LYS A 182 8.29 -28.53 19.60
CA LYS A 182 8.13 -27.29 18.85
C LYS A 182 8.60 -26.11 19.69
N LEU A 183 9.52 -25.33 19.16
CA LEU A 183 9.86 -24.00 19.65
C LEU A 183 9.05 -22.96 18.87
N MET A 184 8.30 -22.15 19.58
CA MET A 184 7.55 -21.02 19.06
C MET A 184 8.19 -19.74 19.55
N VAL A 185 8.47 -18.81 18.64
CA VAL A 185 9.03 -17.49 18.95
C VAL A 185 8.09 -16.42 18.40
N ILE A 186 7.69 -15.50 19.27
CA ILE A 186 6.74 -14.43 18.96
C ILE A 186 7.41 -13.08 19.23
N SER A 187 7.46 -12.24 18.20
CA SER A 187 7.88 -10.84 18.27
C SER A 187 6.69 -9.94 17.86
N ASP A 188 6.79 -8.63 18.07
CA ASP A 188 5.65 -7.69 17.94
C ASP A 188 5.00 -7.69 16.55
N GLN A 189 5.77 -8.01 15.52
CA GLN A 189 5.32 -7.97 14.11
C GLN A 189 5.37 -9.33 13.42
N SER A 190 5.84 -10.39 14.08
CA SER A 190 6.18 -11.66 13.40
C SER A 190 6.22 -12.87 14.34
N MET A 191 5.99 -14.05 13.76
CA MET A 191 6.02 -15.33 14.46
C MET A 191 6.91 -16.32 13.71
N ALA A 192 7.63 -17.15 14.48
CA ALA A 192 8.46 -18.22 13.96
C ALA A 192 8.19 -19.54 14.70
N GLU A 193 8.27 -20.63 13.96
CA GLU A 193 8.09 -21.99 14.46
C GLU A 193 9.27 -22.87 14.04
N LEU A 194 9.79 -23.65 14.98
CA LEU A 194 10.91 -24.55 14.76
C LEU A 194 10.62 -25.90 15.39
N PHE A 195 10.95 -26.99 14.71
CA PHE A 195 10.66 -28.33 15.16
C PHE A 195 11.94 -29.16 15.33
N PHE A 196 12.07 -29.80 16.49
CA PHE A 196 13.25 -30.56 16.90
C PHE A 196 12.94 -32.02 17.10
N VAL A 197 13.85 -32.88 16.63
CA VAL A 197 13.82 -34.33 16.83
C VAL A 197 15.19 -34.80 17.30
N SER A 198 15.24 -35.38 18.48
CA SER A 198 16.45 -35.79 19.22
C SER A 198 17.49 -34.66 19.38
N GLY A 199 17.04 -33.41 19.49
CA GLY A 199 17.90 -32.21 19.51
C GLY A 199 18.30 -31.66 18.14
N ASP A 200 18.05 -32.39 17.05
CA ASP A 200 18.31 -31.91 15.70
C ASP A 200 17.13 -31.09 15.19
N LEU A 201 17.42 -29.93 14.60
CA LEU A 201 16.43 -29.06 13.99
C LEU A 201 16.05 -29.60 12.60
N VAL A 202 14.81 -30.03 12.44
CA VAL A 202 14.32 -30.70 11.21
C VAL A 202 13.55 -29.73 10.31
N HIS A 203 12.84 -28.78 10.92
CA HIS A 203 12.00 -27.84 10.21
C HIS A 203 12.00 -26.46 10.90
N ALA A 204 11.94 -25.39 10.10
CA ALA A 204 11.84 -24.03 10.60
C ALA A 204 11.04 -23.16 9.61
N THR A 205 10.21 -22.27 10.14
CA THR A 205 9.44 -21.27 9.39
C THR A 205 9.48 -19.95 10.13
N ALA A 206 9.80 -18.88 9.43
CA ALA A 206 9.76 -17.52 9.96
C ALA A 206 9.35 -16.58 8.83
N LEU A 207 8.33 -15.73 9.06
CA LEU A 207 7.78 -14.84 8.03
C LEU A 207 7.39 -15.62 6.75
N ASN A 208 7.97 -15.25 5.60
CA ASN A 208 7.81 -15.92 4.30
C ASN A 208 9.00 -16.84 3.95
N GLN A 209 9.87 -17.14 4.91
CA GLN A 209 11.05 -17.97 4.72
C GLN A 209 10.87 -19.34 5.40
N GLN A 210 11.45 -20.38 4.79
CA GLN A 210 11.37 -21.76 5.27
C GLN A 210 12.78 -22.39 5.32
N GLY A 211 13.00 -23.29 6.26
CA GLY A 211 14.26 -24.01 6.44
C GLY A 211 15.38 -23.12 6.95
N GLU A 212 16.57 -23.23 6.35
CA GLU A 212 17.77 -22.56 6.85
C GLU A 212 17.68 -21.03 6.77
N LEU A 213 16.96 -20.49 5.77
CA LEU A 213 16.72 -19.06 5.63
C LEU A 213 15.88 -18.50 6.79
N ALA A 214 14.94 -19.27 7.31
CA ALA A 214 14.13 -18.89 8.47
C ALA A 214 14.98 -18.76 9.73
N ILE A 215 15.96 -19.65 9.92
CA ILE A 215 16.88 -19.61 11.06
C ILE A 215 17.79 -18.39 10.97
N MET A 216 18.32 -18.10 9.78
CA MET A 216 19.16 -16.90 9.56
C MET A 216 18.40 -15.62 9.87
N GLU A 217 17.13 -15.53 9.50
CA GLU A 217 16.29 -14.38 9.84
C GLU A 217 16.00 -14.32 11.34
N LEU A 218 15.67 -15.44 11.97
CA LEU A 218 15.36 -15.51 13.40
C LEU A 218 16.51 -15.05 14.29
N VAL A 219 17.76 -15.33 13.91
CA VAL A 219 18.97 -14.88 14.64
C VAL A 219 19.09 -13.35 14.68
N THR A 220 18.39 -12.62 13.80
CA THR A 220 18.38 -11.15 13.80
C THR A 220 17.39 -10.54 14.81
N TRP A 221 16.53 -11.34 15.43
CA TRP A 221 15.54 -10.85 16.39
C TRP A 221 16.21 -10.60 17.75
N GLU A 222 16.13 -9.34 18.19
CA GLU A 222 16.69 -8.93 19.49
C GLU A 222 15.64 -8.99 20.61
N THR A 223 14.34 -8.87 20.29
CA THR A 223 13.24 -8.88 21.27
C THR A 223 12.15 -9.88 20.89
N GLY A 224 11.53 -10.52 21.89
CA GLY A 224 10.42 -11.44 21.70
C GLY A 224 10.25 -12.43 22.86
N LYS A 225 9.14 -13.18 22.84
CA LYS A 225 8.89 -14.27 23.80
C LYS A 225 8.99 -15.61 23.10
N PHE A 226 9.53 -16.61 23.79
CA PHE A 226 9.59 -17.97 23.27
C PHE A 226 8.85 -18.97 24.17
N TYR A 227 8.34 -20.02 23.55
CA TYR A 227 7.61 -21.11 24.18
C TYR A 227 8.06 -22.44 23.57
N PHE A 228 8.44 -23.41 24.39
CA PHE A 228 8.81 -24.76 23.95
C PHE A 228 7.78 -25.79 24.40
N TYR A 229 7.13 -26.43 23.43
CA TYR A 229 6.15 -27.47 23.64
C TYR A 229 6.78 -28.84 23.36
N ASN A 230 6.82 -29.70 24.37
CA ASN A 230 7.34 -31.08 24.22
C ASN A 230 6.41 -31.92 23.35
N ASP A 231 6.98 -32.93 22.69
CA ASP A 231 6.27 -34.02 21.99
C ASP A 231 5.40 -33.59 20.78
N GLU A 232 5.58 -32.37 20.27
CA GLU A 232 5.04 -31.98 18.96
C GLU A 232 6.01 -32.38 17.83
N ALA A 233 5.51 -33.17 16.89
CA ALA A 233 6.25 -33.65 15.73
C ALA A 233 5.76 -32.98 14.43
N THR A 234 6.64 -32.90 13.45
CA THR A 234 6.34 -32.41 12.09
C THR A 234 6.65 -33.49 11.05
N GLU A 235 5.87 -33.51 9.96
CA GLU A 235 6.13 -34.36 8.79
C GLU A 235 7.10 -33.69 7.79
N GLN A 236 7.41 -32.41 7.98
CA GLN A 236 8.26 -31.65 7.08
C GLN A 236 9.74 -31.73 7.49
N ASN A 237 10.62 -31.89 6.50
CA ASN A 237 12.07 -31.85 6.71
C ASN A 237 12.71 -30.87 5.72
N THR A 238 12.99 -29.67 6.20
CA THR A 238 13.51 -28.57 5.38
C THR A 238 14.92 -28.16 5.75
N VAL A 239 15.41 -28.59 6.91
CA VAL A 239 16.75 -28.26 7.41
C VAL A 239 17.63 -29.49 7.23
N LYS A 240 18.65 -29.39 6.37
CA LYS A 240 19.52 -30.53 6.01
C LYS A 240 20.88 -30.47 6.70
N ARG A 241 21.34 -29.27 7.06
CA ARG A 241 22.63 -29.05 7.73
C ARG A 241 22.47 -29.05 9.25
N ARG A 242 23.58 -29.29 9.96
CA ARG A 242 23.63 -29.20 11.41
C ARG A 242 23.39 -27.77 11.87
N ILE A 243 22.70 -27.63 13.00
CA ILE A 243 22.35 -26.33 13.57
C ILE A 243 23.57 -25.45 13.84
N ASP A 244 24.69 -26.04 14.31
CA ASP A 244 25.92 -25.31 14.58
C ASP A 244 26.49 -24.64 13.33
N ALA A 245 26.47 -25.35 12.19
CA ALA A 245 26.97 -24.82 10.93
C ALA A 245 26.09 -23.67 10.42
N ILE A 246 24.76 -23.79 10.59
CA ILE A 246 23.80 -22.75 10.23
C ILE A 246 23.99 -21.55 11.14
N LEU A 247 24.11 -21.74 12.46
CA LEU A 247 24.32 -20.68 13.44
C LEU A 247 25.61 -19.90 13.18
N MET A 248 26.72 -20.59 12.89
CA MET A 248 27.99 -19.92 12.56
C MET A 248 27.86 -19.05 11.31
N GLU A 249 27.15 -19.53 10.29
CA GLU A 249 26.85 -18.75 9.07
C GLU A 249 25.93 -17.55 9.38
N SER A 250 24.87 -17.75 10.17
CA SER A 250 23.93 -16.70 10.59
C SER A 250 24.62 -15.60 11.39
N ILE A 251 25.49 -15.96 12.34
CA ILE A 251 26.25 -15.01 13.17
C ILE A 251 27.19 -14.20 12.28
N THR A 252 27.91 -14.87 11.37
CA THR A 252 28.80 -14.19 10.42
C THR A 252 28.02 -13.19 9.56
N LEU A 253 26.83 -13.56 9.06
CA LEU A 253 25.98 -12.70 8.26
C LEU A 253 25.42 -11.52 9.08
N LEU A 254 25.05 -11.76 10.34
CA LEU A 254 24.60 -10.72 11.26
C LEU A 254 25.71 -9.70 11.51
N ASP A 255 26.94 -10.15 11.79
CA ASP A 255 28.09 -9.28 11.99
C ASP A 255 28.40 -8.44 10.75
N GLN A 256 28.33 -9.05 9.56
CA GLN A 256 28.47 -8.32 8.29
C GLN A 256 27.38 -7.27 8.11
N THR A 257 26.13 -7.60 8.47
CA THR A 257 25.00 -6.66 8.39
C THR A 257 25.20 -5.49 9.37
N LYS A 258 25.60 -5.76 10.62
CA LYS A 258 25.90 -4.74 11.63
C LYS A 258 27.07 -3.85 11.19
N TYR A 259 28.12 -4.43 10.60
CA TYR A 259 29.23 -3.66 10.03
C TYR A 259 28.76 -2.71 8.92
N LEU A 260 27.94 -3.19 7.98
CA LEU A 260 27.40 -2.36 6.90
C LEU A 260 26.58 -1.19 7.47
N MET A 261 25.67 -1.46 8.41
CA MET A 261 24.89 -0.42 9.08
C MET A 261 25.80 0.60 9.79
N GLY A 262 26.88 0.16 10.44
CA GLY A 262 27.89 1.03 11.07
C GLY A 262 28.65 1.91 10.07
N GLN A 263 28.79 1.49 8.81
CA GLN A 263 29.35 2.29 7.71
C GLN A 263 28.32 3.25 7.06
N GLY A 264 27.14 3.40 7.68
CA GLY A 264 26.07 4.28 7.18
C GLY A 264 25.30 3.70 6.00
N PHE A 265 25.39 2.39 5.75
CA PHE A 265 24.61 1.73 4.71
C PHE A 265 23.14 1.63 5.10
N LYS A 266 22.27 2.05 4.18
CA LYS A 266 20.81 1.92 4.24
C LYS A 266 20.32 1.40 2.88
N MET A 267 19.09 0.86 2.81
CA MET A 267 18.53 0.38 1.54
C MET A 267 18.32 1.51 0.52
N GLU A 268 18.12 2.73 1.02
CA GLU A 268 17.93 3.95 0.25
C GLU A 268 19.26 4.62 -0.12
N ALA A 269 20.39 4.12 0.39
CA ALA A 269 21.70 4.72 0.13
C ALA A 269 22.13 4.50 -1.33
N TYR A 270 22.76 5.52 -1.91
CA TYR A 270 23.37 5.43 -3.23
C TYR A 270 24.76 4.81 -3.11
N LEU A 271 24.97 3.71 -3.81
CA LEU A 271 26.25 3.00 -3.83
C LEU A 271 27.07 3.42 -5.04
N HIS A 272 28.31 3.81 -4.83
CA HIS A 272 29.22 4.18 -5.92
C HIS A 272 30.58 3.53 -5.79
N ARG A 273 31.23 3.36 -6.94
CA ARG A 273 32.61 2.87 -7.04
C ARG A 273 33.56 3.92 -6.50
N ALA A 274 34.36 3.55 -5.49
CA ALA A 274 35.38 4.42 -4.92
C ALA A 274 36.47 4.78 -5.95
N ASN A 275 36.79 3.85 -6.84
CA ASN A 275 37.85 3.96 -7.85
C ASN A 275 37.27 3.62 -9.23
N ALA A 276 36.87 4.61 -10.02
CA ALA A 276 36.23 4.40 -11.32
C ALA A 276 37.15 3.82 -12.42
N GLY A 277 38.47 3.80 -12.21
CA GLY A 277 39.48 3.38 -13.20
C GLY A 277 40.21 2.06 -12.89
N LEU A 278 39.68 1.23 -11.99
CA LEU A 278 40.28 -0.08 -11.68
C LEU A 278 40.22 -1.02 -12.90
N SER A 279 41.37 -1.61 -13.24
CA SER A 279 41.41 -2.74 -14.19
C SER A 279 40.83 -4.01 -13.57
N GLU A 280 40.37 -4.94 -14.41
CA GLU A 280 39.81 -6.22 -13.96
C GLU A 280 40.78 -7.01 -13.06
N GLN A 281 42.07 -7.06 -13.43
CA GLN A 281 43.09 -7.75 -12.66
C GLN A 281 43.31 -7.11 -11.27
N GLN A 282 43.32 -5.78 -11.20
CA GLN A 282 43.46 -5.07 -9.93
C GLN A 282 42.22 -5.23 -9.03
N PHE A 283 41.02 -5.34 -9.61
CA PHE A 283 39.80 -5.63 -8.87
C PHE A 283 39.85 -7.03 -8.26
N GLU A 284 40.25 -8.04 -9.03
CA GLU A 284 40.39 -9.40 -8.53
C GLU A 284 41.44 -9.52 -7.42
N GLU A 285 42.57 -8.83 -7.55
CA GLU A 285 43.59 -8.75 -6.50
C GLU A 285 43.09 -8.05 -5.22
N ALA A 286 42.27 -7.02 -5.36
CA ALA A 286 41.67 -6.32 -4.23
C ALA A 286 40.66 -7.19 -3.50
N VAL A 287 39.75 -7.83 -4.23
CA VAL A 287 38.71 -8.72 -3.70
C VAL A 287 39.30 -9.94 -2.99
N LYS A 288 40.42 -10.48 -3.49
CA LYS A 288 41.12 -11.62 -2.88
C LYS A 288 41.72 -11.32 -1.50
N LYS A 289 41.92 -10.03 -1.14
CA LYS A 289 42.46 -9.64 0.18
C LYS A 289 41.41 -9.67 1.28
N GLY A 290 40.12 -9.67 0.93
CA GLY A 290 39.03 -9.64 1.90
C GLY A 290 38.36 -11.00 2.10
N ALA A 291 37.06 -10.98 2.42
CA ALA A 291 36.29 -12.17 2.73
C ALA A 291 36.09 -13.06 1.49
N PRO A 292 36.16 -14.40 1.65
CA PRO A 292 35.96 -15.33 0.53
C PRO A 292 34.52 -15.27 0.04
N CYS A 293 34.33 -14.72 -1.16
CA CYS A 293 33.07 -14.64 -1.87
C CYS A 293 33.33 -14.90 -3.36
N ASP A 294 32.30 -15.32 -4.10
CA ASP A 294 32.43 -15.55 -5.54
C ASP A 294 32.87 -14.27 -6.26
N THR A 295 34.03 -14.32 -6.90
CA THR A 295 34.63 -13.18 -7.61
C THR A 295 33.77 -12.74 -8.79
N ASN A 296 33.07 -13.67 -9.45
CA ASN A 296 32.21 -13.35 -10.58
C ASN A 296 30.98 -12.54 -10.16
N LEU A 297 30.31 -12.95 -9.08
CA LEU A 297 29.15 -12.23 -8.55
C LEU A 297 29.54 -10.84 -8.05
N GLN A 298 30.69 -10.73 -7.38
CA GLN A 298 31.24 -9.44 -6.96
C GLN A 298 31.54 -8.53 -8.14
N LYS A 299 32.17 -9.03 -9.20
CA LYS A 299 32.44 -8.24 -10.41
C LYS A 299 31.15 -7.73 -11.06
N GLN A 300 30.16 -8.60 -11.22
CA GLN A 300 28.86 -8.25 -11.80
C GLN A 300 28.13 -7.18 -10.95
N PHE A 301 28.18 -7.31 -9.63
CA PHE A 301 27.60 -6.34 -8.72
C PHE A 301 28.34 -5.00 -8.81
N TYR A 302 29.68 -5.01 -8.80
CA TYR A 302 30.52 -3.81 -8.88
C TYR A 302 30.32 -3.00 -10.16
N LEU A 303 30.19 -3.66 -11.31
CA LEU A 303 29.95 -2.99 -12.59
C LEU A 303 28.61 -2.26 -12.65
N ARG A 304 27.64 -2.67 -11.83
CA ARG A 304 26.32 -2.06 -11.75
C ARG A 304 26.28 -0.79 -10.90
N LEU A 305 27.30 -0.57 -10.06
CA LEU A 305 27.39 0.60 -9.20
C LEU A 305 27.72 1.84 -10.04
N ASP A 306 26.70 2.62 -10.35
CA ASP A 306 26.78 3.84 -11.15
C ASP A 306 26.77 5.13 -10.31
N GLY A 307 26.49 5.01 -9.00
CA GLY A 307 26.36 6.12 -8.05
C GLY A 307 25.01 6.86 -8.08
N ASN A 308 24.05 6.37 -8.87
CA ASN A 308 22.75 6.97 -9.09
C ASN A 308 21.58 6.04 -8.78
N THR A 309 21.81 4.73 -8.73
CA THR A 309 20.80 3.76 -8.28
C THR A 309 20.94 3.50 -6.78
N THR A 310 19.81 3.44 -6.08
CA THR A 310 19.80 2.99 -4.68
C THR A 310 20.06 1.49 -4.60
N MET A 311 20.47 1.00 -3.43
CA MET A 311 20.56 -0.46 -3.22
C MET A 311 19.21 -1.14 -3.48
N PHE A 312 18.11 -0.50 -3.09
CA PHE A 312 16.77 -0.99 -3.34
C PHE A 312 16.49 -1.20 -4.83
N ASP A 313 16.83 -0.23 -5.69
CA ASP A 313 16.63 -0.34 -7.13
C ASP A 313 17.48 -1.45 -7.77
N ILE A 314 18.72 -1.60 -7.30
CA ILE A 314 19.62 -2.68 -7.76
C ILE A 314 19.02 -4.06 -7.43
N LEU A 315 18.51 -4.24 -6.21
CA LEU A 315 17.85 -5.48 -5.79
C LEU A 315 16.49 -5.69 -6.48
N ARG A 316 15.80 -4.62 -6.89
CA ARG A 316 14.56 -4.72 -7.66
C ARG A 316 14.80 -5.26 -9.07
N GLU A 317 15.86 -4.80 -9.74
CA GLU A 317 16.21 -5.32 -11.07
C GLU A 317 16.73 -6.76 -11.03
N ARG A 318 17.49 -7.10 -9.98
CA ARG A 318 18.01 -8.45 -9.77
C ARG A 318 17.74 -8.86 -8.33
N PRO A 319 16.62 -9.57 -8.07
CA PRO A 319 16.33 -10.04 -6.72
C PRO A 319 17.43 -11.01 -6.29
N MET A 320 18.07 -10.66 -5.18
CA MET A 320 19.07 -11.48 -4.50
C MET A 320 18.66 -11.61 -3.03
N THR A 321 18.92 -12.77 -2.45
CA THR A 321 18.67 -13.01 -1.03
C THR A 321 19.71 -12.29 -0.17
N LYS A 322 19.36 -11.98 1.08
CA LYS A 322 20.28 -11.35 2.05
C LYS A 322 21.59 -12.11 2.19
N LYS A 323 21.54 -13.45 2.13
CA LYS A 323 22.70 -14.35 2.12
C LYS A 323 23.65 -14.13 0.94
N GLU A 324 23.15 -13.72 -0.21
CA GLU A 324 23.96 -13.55 -1.42
C GLU A 324 24.59 -12.17 -1.47
N TRP A 325 23.82 -11.11 -1.21
CA TRP A 325 24.30 -9.74 -1.43
C TRP A 325 25.06 -9.16 -0.23
N VAL A 326 24.75 -9.55 1.01
CA VAL A 326 25.42 -9.00 2.21
C VAL A 326 26.92 -9.30 2.21
N PRO A 327 27.38 -10.55 1.98
CA PRO A 327 28.81 -10.85 1.97
C PRO A 327 29.56 -10.14 0.85
N ILE A 328 28.93 -10.01 -0.33
CA ILE A 328 29.46 -9.28 -1.48
C ILE A 328 29.71 -7.83 -1.10
N LEU A 329 28.69 -7.17 -0.55
CA LEU A 329 28.77 -5.76 -0.21
C LEU A 329 29.75 -5.53 0.95
N PHE A 330 29.72 -6.37 1.98
CA PHE A 330 30.67 -6.35 3.08
C PHE A 330 32.11 -6.40 2.59
N ASN A 331 32.43 -7.35 1.70
CA ASN A 331 33.78 -7.46 1.15
C ASN A 331 34.18 -6.21 0.37
N MET A 332 33.26 -5.64 -0.39
CA MET A 332 33.53 -4.42 -1.16
C MET A 332 33.78 -3.19 -0.28
N PHE A 333 33.06 -3.04 0.83
CA PHE A 333 33.34 -1.99 1.82
C PHE A 333 34.68 -2.21 2.50
N GLN A 334 34.98 -3.44 2.93
CA GLN A 334 36.23 -3.77 3.58
C GLN A 334 37.45 -3.55 2.67
N CYS A 335 37.31 -3.84 1.38
CA CYS A 335 38.34 -3.57 0.37
C CYS A 335 38.41 -2.10 -0.08
N GLY A 336 37.52 -1.23 0.43
CA GLY A 336 37.45 0.18 0.04
C GLY A 336 37.03 0.39 -1.42
N LEU A 337 36.36 -0.58 -2.04
CA LEU A 337 35.93 -0.53 -3.44
C LEU A 337 34.63 0.25 -3.61
N VAL A 338 33.80 0.32 -2.56
CA VAL A 338 32.47 0.95 -2.57
C VAL A 338 32.36 1.97 -1.46
N LYS A 339 31.64 3.06 -1.74
CA LYS A 339 31.28 4.10 -0.79
C LYS A 339 29.77 4.37 -0.83
N THR A 340 29.21 4.75 0.30
CA THR A 340 27.84 5.26 0.41
C THR A 340 27.77 6.75 0.11
N SER A 341 26.65 7.19 -0.44
CA SER A 341 26.29 8.60 -0.56
C SER A 341 24.81 8.77 -0.23
N GLU A 342 24.46 9.85 0.46
CA GLU A 342 23.06 10.22 0.76
C GLU A 342 22.36 10.86 -0.45
N SER A 343 23.14 11.28 -1.47
CA SER A 343 22.62 11.88 -2.70
C SER A 343 23.29 11.28 -3.94
N PRO A 344 22.61 11.24 -5.10
CA PRO A 344 23.19 10.69 -6.32
C PRO A 344 24.39 11.53 -6.77
N LEU A 345 25.47 10.87 -7.18
CA LEU A 345 26.73 11.53 -7.55
C LEU A 345 26.67 12.27 -8.88
N LYS A 346 25.81 11.84 -9.80
CA LYS A 346 25.50 12.68 -10.97
C LYS A 346 24.30 13.56 -10.61
N PRO A 347 24.40 14.88 -10.80
CA PRO A 347 23.25 15.75 -10.61
C PRO A 347 22.14 15.26 -11.53
N ASP A 348 21.00 14.98 -10.93
CA ASP A 348 19.80 14.56 -11.64
C ASP A 348 19.47 15.66 -12.67
N LYS A 349 19.55 15.35 -13.97
CA LYS A 349 19.34 16.34 -15.05
C LYS A 349 17.94 16.97 -14.96
N THR A 350 17.02 16.29 -14.27
CA THR A 350 15.67 16.70 -13.96
C THR A 350 15.60 17.89 -12.99
N LYS A 351 16.65 18.16 -12.19
CA LYS A 351 16.72 19.35 -11.32
C LYS A 351 16.70 20.66 -12.12
N HIS A 352 17.14 20.62 -13.37
CA HIS A 352 17.09 21.77 -14.29
C HIS A 352 15.83 21.79 -15.16
N LEU A 353 14.98 20.76 -15.08
CA LEU A 353 13.71 20.75 -15.79
C LEU A 353 12.69 21.49 -14.94
N THR A 354 12.25 22.64 -15.45
CA THR A 354 11.02 23.25 -14.96
C THR A 354 9.85 22.36 -15.39
N SER A 355 9.02 21.96 -14.43
CA SER A 355 7.81 21.20 -14.72
C SER A 355 6.94 22.02 -15.68
N THR A 356 6.76 21.55 -16.91
CA THR A 356 5.71 22.07 -17.78
C THR A 356 4.37 21.78 -17.12
N HIS A 357 3.69 22.82 -16.66
CA HIS A 357 2.35 22.70 -16.11
C HIS A 357 1.41 22.12 -17.18
N LEU A 358 0.90 20.93 -16.93
CA LEU A 358 -0.25 20.42 -17.68
C LEU A 358 -1.46 21.30 -17.32
N ASP A 359 -2.08 21.90 -18.33
CA ASP A 359 -3.32 22.64 -18.16
C ASP A 359 -4.45 21.67 -17.80
N ARG A 360 -4.66 21.49 -16.50
CA ARG A 360 -5.71 20.62 -15.96
C ARG A 360 -7.10 21.10 -16.35
N ASN A 361 -7.30 22.41 -16.59
CA ASN A 361 -8.60 22.94 -16.98
C ASN A 361 -8.95 22.55 -18.41
N ALA A 362 -7.98 22.60 -19.32
CA ALA A 362 -8.14 22.09 -20.68
C ALA A 362 -8.44 20.58 -20.68
N ILE A 363 -7.71 19.80 -19.88
CA ILE A 363 -7.94 18.35 -19.75
C ILE A 363 -9.35 18.06 -19.23
N ASN A 364 -9.79 18.75 -18.17
CA ASN A 364 -11.12 18.59 -17.60
C ASN A 364 -12.22 18.99 -18.60
N SER A 365 -11.98 20.02 -19.41
CA SER A 365 -12.92 20.44 -20.46
C SER A 365 -13.07 19.37 -21.55
N VAL A 366 -11.97 18.74 -21.97
CA VAL A 366 -12.02 17.60 -22.90
C VAL A 366 -12.76 16.42 -22.27
N MET A 367 -12.45 16.07 -21.03
CA MET A 367 -13.13 14.97 -20.34
C MET A 367 -14.64 15.23 -20.20
N ALA A 368 -15.04 16.45 -19.83
CA ALA A 368 -16.44 16.85 -19.75
C ALA A 368 -17.17 16.70 -21.09
N SER A 369 -16.49 16.94 -22.23
CA SER A 369 -17.08 16.77 -23.56
C SER A 369 -17.34 15.30 -23.95
N LEU A 370 -16.63 14.36 -23.32
CA LEU A 370 -16.77 12.92 -23.58
C LEU A 370 -17.85 12.25 -22.72
N LEU A 371 -18.29 12.94 -21.65
CA LEU A 371 -19.32 12.51 -20.71
C LEU A 371 -20.68 13.08 -21.14
N ARG A 372 -21.76 12.36 -20.84
CA ARG A 372 -23.11 12.93 -20.92
C ARG A 372 -23.38 13.74 -19.65
N ALA A 373 -23.81 15.00 -19.83
CA ALA A 373 -23.99 15.95 -18.73
C ALA A 373 -25.10 15.55 -17.72
N ASP A 374 -26.02 14.68 -18.13
CA ASP A 374 -27.17 14.24 -17.35
C ASP A 374 -26.87 13.10 -16.37
N THR A 375 -25.87 12.28 -16.69
CA THR A 375 -25.60 11.00 -16.03
C THR A 375 -24.15 10.86 -15.56
N CYS A 376 -23.27 11.76 -15.99
CA CYS A 376 -21.84 11.73 -15.71
C CYS A 376 -21.14 10.44 -16.15
N LEU A 377 -21.73 9.71 -17.10
CA LEU A 377 -21.13 8.53 -17.73
C LEU A 377 -20.65 8.86 -19.14
N PHE A 378 -19.66 8.12 -19.63
CA PHE A 378 -19.18 8.29 -21.00
C PHE A 378 -20.28 7.98 -22.02
N SER A 379 -20.27 8.72 -23.13
CA SER A 379 -21.14 8.41 -24.26
C SER A 379 -20.75 7.08 -24.91
N PHE A 380 -21.68 6.45 -25.63
CA PHE A 380 -21.40 5.21 -26.35
C PHE A 380 -20.26 5.37 -27.38
N SER A 381 -20.21 6.50 -28.08
CA SER A 381 -19.14 6.81 -29.03
C SER A 381 -17.78 6.95 -28.33
N SER A 382 -17.76 7.60 -27.16
CA SER A 382 -16.55 7.73 -26.33
C SER A 382 -16.05 6.34 -25.88
N PHE A 383 -16.97 5.48 -25.44
CA PHE A 383 -16.66 4.11 -25.04
C PHE A 383 -16.05 3.29 -26.18
N GLN A 384 -16.63 3.34 -27.37
CA GLN A 384 -16.10 2.64 -28.54
C GLN A 384 -14.68 3.08 -28.88
N TYR A 385 -14.41 4.40 -28.83
CA TYR A 385 -13.08 4.95 -29.05
C TYR A 385 -12.06 4.40 -28.04
N PHE A 386 -12.39 4.42 -26.74
CA PHE A 386 -11.47 3.91 -25.71
C PHE A 386 -11.28 2.39 -25.76
N LEU A 387 -12.34 1.65 -26.08
CA LEU A 387 -12.28 0.20 -26.28
C LEU A 387 -11.31 -0.16 -27.40
N GLU A 388 -11.37 0.56 -28.52
CA GLU A 388 -10.45 0.37 -29.65
C GLU A 388 -8.99 0.67 -29.25
N LYS A 389 -8.75 1.76 -28.52
CA LYS A 389 -7.41 2.10 -28.02
C LYS A 389 -6.86 1.05 -27.06
N GLU A 390 -7.69 0.55 -26.16
CA GLU A 390 -7.27 -0.48 -25.22
C GLU A 390 -7.01 -1.81 -25.90
N PHE A 391 -7.79 -2.15 -26.94
CA PHE A 391 -7.50 -3.32 -27.77
C PHE A 391 -6.13 -3.23 -28.47
N TYR A 392 -5.79 -2.08 -29.05
CA TYR A 392 -4.46 -1.89 -29.65
C TYR A 392 -3.33 -2.00 -28.61
N ARG A 393 -3.54 -1.47 -27.40
CA ARG A 393 -2.59 -1.63 -26.29
C ARG A 393 -2.45 -3.08 -25.88
N ALA A 394 -3.55 -3.80 -25.73
CA ALA A 394 -3.56 -5.21 -25.39
C ALA A 394 -2.83 -6.05 -26.45
N GLN A 395 -3.03 -5.77 -27.73
CA GLN A 395 -2.34 -6.46 -28.83
C GLN A 395 -0.83 -6.20 -28.84
N TYR A 396 -0.40 -4.97 -28.51
CA TYR A 396 1.02 -4.60 -28.52
C TYR A 396 1.76 -5.04 -27.24
N ALA A 397 1.14 -4.82 -26.07
CA ALA A 397 1.75 -5.06 -24.76
C ALA A 397 1.42 -6.44 -24.18
N ASN A 398 0.54 -7.21 -24.83
CA ASN A 398 0.02 -8.50 -24.35
C ASN A 398 -0.58 -8.43 -22.93
N LEU A 399 -1.27 -7.31 -22.63
CA LEU A 399 -1.94 -7.09 -21.36
C LEU A 399 -3.42 -7.44 -21.47
N PRO A 400 -4.01 -8.14 -20.48
CA PRO A 400 -5.42 -8.50 -20.50
C PRO A 400 -6.31 -7.29 -20.20
N PHE A 401 -7.49 -7.24 -20.80
CA PHE A 401 -8.51 -6.27 -20.41
C PHE A 401 -9.89 -6.92 -20.45
N THR A 402 -10.81 -6.38 -19.64
CA THR A 402 -12.15 -6.94 -19.49
C THR A 402 -13.22 -5.91 -19.76
N VAL A 403 -14.31 -6.33 -20.40
CA VAL A 403 -15.51 -5.54 -20.61
C VAL A 403 -16.65 -6.16 -19.82
N ILE A 404 -17.36 -5.32 -19.08
CA ILE A 404 -18.57 -5.66 -18.35
C ILE A 404 -19.72 -4.93 -19.01
N VAL A 405 -20.73 -5.65 -19.48
CA VAL A 405 -21.99 -5.06 -19.97
C VAL A 405 -23.08 -5.39 -18.97
N PHE A 406 -23.82 -4.39 -18.52
CA PHE A 406 -24.83 -4.59 -17.49
C PHE A 406 -26.06 -3.74 -17.70
N ASP A 407 -27.17 -4.23 -17.18
CA ASP A 407 -28.46 -3.56 -17.22
C ASP A 407 -28.95 -3.36 -15.78
N LEU A 408 -29.68 -2.25 -15.58
CA LEU A 408 -30.21 -1.85 -14.29
C LEU A 408 -31.70 -1.53 -14.41
N TRP A 409 -32.52 -2.16 -13.58
CA TRP A 409 -33.96 -1.96 -13.54
C TRP A 409 -34.45 -1.79 -12.11
N THR A 410 -35.56 -1.07 -11.95
CA THR A 410 -36.30 -1.02 -10.70
C THR A 410 -37.53 -1.90 -10.79
N ASN A 411 -37.74 -2.74 -9.79
CA ASN A 411 -38.96 -3.52 -9.63
C ASN A 411 -39.98 -2.74 -8.80
N ARG A 412 -41.04 -2.25 -9.43
CA ARG A 412 -42.19 -1.66 -8.74
C ARG A 412 -43.39 -2.60 -8.88
N GLY A 413 -43.70 -3.33 -7.81
CA GLY A 413 -44.91 -4.17 -7.76
C GLY A 413 -44.95 -5.29 -8.80
N GLY A 414 -43.80 -5.82 -9.24
CA GLY A 414 -43.71 -6.91 -10.22
C GLY A 414 -43.49 -6.47 -11.66
N GLN A 415 -43.50 -5.16 -11.96
CA GLN A 415 -43.10 -4.62 -13.26
C GLN A 415 -41.67 -4.06 -13.20
N LEU A 416 -40.84 -4.47 -14.17
CA LEU A 416 -39.48 -3.98 -14.34
C LEU A 416 -39.50 -2.69 -15.15
N GLU A 417 -39.15 -1.58 -14.51
CA GLU A 417 -39.01 -0.26 -15.15
C GLU A 417 -37.53 0.12 -15.27
N PRO A 418 -37.11 0.77 -16.37
CA PRO A 418 -35.74 1.30 -16.48
C PRO A 418 -35.52 2.42 -15.46
N LEU A 419 -34.26 2.61 -15.04
CA LEU A 419 -33.89 3.72 -14.15
C LEU A 419 -34.16 5.08 -14.81
N ASN A 420 -34.57 6.04 -14.00
CA ASN A 420 -34.66 7.43 -14.44
C ASN A 420 -33.28 8.08 -14.49
N VAL A 421 -33.17 9.24 -15.15
CA VAL A 421 -31.90 9.93 -15.37
C VAL A 421 -31.19 10.29 -14.05
N THR A 422 -31.94 10.69 -13.02
CA THR A 422 -31.36 11.07 -11.72
C THR A 422 -30.80 9.88 -10.96
N GLN A 423 -31.45 8.72 -11.04
CA GLN A 423 -30.94 7.46 -10.49
C GLN A 423 -29.68 7.00 -11.23
N VAL A 424 -29.63 7.15 -12.55
CA VAL A 424 -28.44 6.80 -13.35
C VAL A 424 -27.27 7.74 -13.02
N ALA A 425 -27.54 9.03 -12.78
CA ALA A 425 -26.50 9.97 -12.32
C ALA A 425 -25.90 9.55 -10.97
N GLU A 426 -26.74 9.10 -10.02
CA GLU A 426 -26.28 8.55 -8.74
C GLU A 426 -25.46 7.26 -8.92
N VAL A 427 -25.86 6.38 -9.86
CA VAL A 427 -25.04 5.21 -10.25
C VAL A 427 -23.67 5.65 -10.75
N GLY A 428 -23.62 6.63 -11.65
CA GLY A 428 -22.37 7.18 -12.18
C GLY A 428 -21.45 7.73 -11.10
N LEU A 429 -21.99 8.49 -10.15
CA LEU A 429 -21.24 9.02 -9.01
C LEU A 429 -20.66 7.91 -8.12
N ARG A 430 -21.44 6.87 -7.84
CA ARG A 430 -20.99 5.71 -7.05
C ARG A 430 -19.91 4.92 -7.77
N LEU A 431 -20.06 4.73 -9.08
CA LEU A 431 -19.05 4.07 -9.90
C LEU A 431 -17.74 4.86 -9.93
N ALA A 432 -17.80 6.19 -10.06
CA ALA A 432 -16.61 7.04 -10.07
C ALA A 432 -15.76 6.93 -8.79
N ASN A 433 -16.39 6.67 -7.63
CA ASN A 433 -15.69 6.51 -6.34
C ASN A 433 -15.01 5.15 -6.15
N ILE A 434 -15.46 4.11 -6.85
CA ILE A 434 -14.89 2.74 -6.74
C ILE A 434 -13.92 2.42 -7.88
N MET A 435 -14.11 3.06 -9.03
CA MET A 435 -13.32 2.87 -10.24
C MET A 435 -11.97 3.58 -10.17
N ARG A 436 -10.97 2.99 -10.81
CA ARG A 436 -9.65 3.61 -10.98
C ARG A 436 -9.77 4.72 -12.04
N PRO A 437 -8.87 5.73 -12.03
CA PRO A 437 -8.88 6.79 -13.04
C PRO A 437 -8.74 6.33 -14.50
N ILE A 438 -8.26 5.10 -14.71
CA ILE A 438 -8.10 4.48 -16.03
C ILE A 438 -9.33 3.68 -16.47
N ASP A 439 -10.23 3.34 -15.54
CA ASP A 439 -11.43 2.57 -15.83
C ASP A 439 -12.49 3.49 -16.43
N ILE A 440 -13.36 2.95 -17.29
CA ILE A 440 -14.32 3.75 -18.06
C ILE A 440 -15.71 3.18 -17.91
N ALA A 441 -16.64 3.97 -17.37
CA ALA A 441 -18.06 3.64 -17.27
C ALA A 441 -18.88 4.45 -18.28
N ALA A 442 -19.69 3.77 -19.09
CA ALA A 442 -20.35 4.37 -20.22
C ALA A 442 -21.77 3.86 -20.44
N HIS A 443 -22.54 4.65 -21.19
CA HIS A 443 -23.78 4.17 -21.81
C HIS A 443 -23.47 3.17 -22.91
N PHE A 444 -24.28 2.12 -22.97
CA PHE A 444 -24.17 1.07 -23.95
C PHE A 444 -25.52 0.89 -24.66
N GLU A 445 -25.56 1.20 -25.94
CA GLU A 445 -26.79 1.12 -26.75
C GLU A 445 -27.95 1.93 -26.14
N THR A 446 -29.10 1.32 -25.87
CA THR A 446 -30.34 2.02 -25.47
C THR A 446 -30.53 2.12 -23.96
N LEU A 447 -30.58 0.99 -23.26
CA LEU A 447 -30.88 0.91 -21.82
C LEU A 447 -29.78 0.21 -21.02
N SER A 448 -28.66 -0.06 -21.66
CA SER A 448 -27.56 -0.84 -21.10
C SER A 448 -26.40 0.08 -20.76
N TYR A 449 -25.50 -0.44 -19.94
CA TYR A 449 -24.30 0.26 -19.50
C TYR A 449 -23.11 -0.68 -19.70
N ALA A 450 -21.94 -0.08 -19.84
CA ALA A 450 -20.71 -0.83 -19.99
C ALA A 450 -19.60 -0.25 -19.11
N ILE A 451 -18.76 -1.12 -18.58
CA ILE A 451 -17.50 -0.76 -17.91
C ILE A 451 -16.36 -1.43 -18.66
N LEU A 452 -15.35 -0.65 -19.04
CA LEU A 452 -14.07 -1.12 -19.55
C LEU A 452 -13.05 -1.07 -18.41
N LEU A 453 -12.40 -2.21 -18.15
CA LEU A 453 -11.35 -2.37 -17.15
C LEU A 453 -10.02 -2.69 -17.84
N PRO A 454 -9.16 -1.68 -18.08
CA PRO A 454 -7.80 -1.89 -18.59
C PRO A 454 -6.94 -2.74 -17.64
N ASN A 455 -6.00 -3.49 -18.20
CA ASN A 455 -5.04 -4.32 -17.44
C ASN A 455 -5.69 -5.17 -16.33
N THR A 456 -6.84 -5.78 -16.63
CA THR A 456 -7.66 -6.51 -15.67
C THR A 456 -8.15 -7.81 -16.27
N GLU A 457 -7.85 -8.92 -15.59
CA GLU A 457 -8.30 -10.27 -15.94
C GLU A 457 -9.75 -10.54 -15.49
N ILE A 458 -10.39 -11.55 -16.11
CA ILE A 458 -11.79 -11.92 -15.83
C ILE A 458 -12.05 -12.18 -14.33
N PRO A 459 -11.23 -12.96 -13.59
CA PRO A 459 -11.50 -13.21 -12.16
C PRO A 459 -11.47 -11.92 -11.32
N SER A 460 -10.56 -11.00 -11.64
CA SER A 460 -10.47 -9.69 -10.97
C SER A 460 -11.68 -8.82 -11.30
N ALA A 461 -12.15 -8.86 -12.55
CA ALA A 461 -13.35 -8.17 -12.98
C ALA A 461 -14.62 -8.70 -12.28
N VAL A 462 -14.71 -10.01 -12.02
CA VAL A 462 -15.82 -10.62 -11.26
C VAL A 462 -15.88 -10.05 -9.84
N ILE A 463 -14.74 -9.99 -9.14
CA ILE A 463 -14.66 -9.41 -7.79
C ILE A 463 -15.08 -7.94 -7.81
N PHE A 464 -14.59 -7.17 -8.78
CA PHE A 464 -15.01 -5.78 -8.98
C PHE A 464 -16.53 -5.68 -9.21
N CYS A 465 -17.10 -6.55 -10.04
CA CYS A 465 -18.52 -6.58 -10.34
C CYS A 465 -19.39 -6.89 -9.11
N HIS A 466 -18.95 -7.81 -8.25
CA HIS A 466 -19.59 -8.08 -6.95
C HIS A 466 -19.58 -6.85 -6.04
N ARG A 467 -18.45 -6.14 -5.95
CA ARG A 467 -18.36 -4.89 -5.17
C ARG A 467 -19.30 -3.82 -5.70
N VAL A 468 -19.39 -3.67 -7.03
CA VAL A 468 -20.36 -2.74 -7.67
C VAL A 468 -21.79 -3.14 -7.32
N PHE A 469 -22.13 -4.42 -7.42
CA PHE A 469 -23.46 -4.92 -7.09
C PHE A 469 -23.86 -4.63 -5.63
N GLU A 470 -22.95 -4.90 -4.68
CA GLU A 470 -23.17 -4.60 -3.26
C GLU A 470 -23.31 -3.10 -3.01
N LEU A 471 -22.46 -2.29 -3.64
CA LEU A 471 -22.50 -0.83 -3.52
C LEU A 471 -23.84 -0.24 -4.00
N LEU A 472 -24.35 -0.72 -5.14
CA LEU A 472 -25.64 -0.29 -5.67
C LEU A 472 -26.83 -0.69 -4.78
N ARG A 473 -26.73 -1.80 -4.04
CA ARG A 473 -27.76 -2.27 -3.10
C ARG A 473 -27.58 -1.79 -1.65
N SER A 474 -26.44 -1.19 -1.30
CA SER A 474 -26.18 -0.71 0.06
C SER A 474 -27.08 0.48 0.49
N LYS A 475 -27.39 1.38 -0.46
CA LYS A 475 -28.18 2.60 -0.24
C LYS A 475 -29.13 2.80 -1.43
N GLY A 476 -30.38 3.21 -1.20
CA GLY A 476 -31.30 3.54 -2.29
C GLY A 476 -30.72 4.57 -3.26
N LEU A 477 -31.04 4.46 -4.55
CA LEU A 477 -30.56 5.37 -5.61
C LEU A 477 -31.27 6.73 -5.60
N SER A 478 -32.42 6.83 -4.95
CA SER A 478 -33.19 8.06 -4.78
C SER A 478 -33.89 8.07 -3.42
N ALA A 479 -34.25 9.25 -2.92
CA ALA A 479 -35.00 9.39 -1.66
C ALA A 479 -36.31 8.57 -1.71
N GLY A 480 -36.47 7.63 -0.78
CA GLY A 480 -37.66 6.77 -0.69
C GLY A 480 -37.66 5.52 -1.58
N MET A 481 -36.56 5.18 -2.24
CA MET A 481 -36.42 3.92 -2.97
C MET A 481 -35.81 2.83 -2.08
N ASP A 482 -36.52 1.71 -1.94
CA ASP A 482 -35.97 0.55 -1.25
C ASP A 482 -34.82 -0.05 -2.07
N PRO A 483 -33.63 -0.25 -1.48
CA PRO A 483 -32.47 -0.80 -2.19
C PRO A 483 -32.69 -2.24 -2.68
N SER A 484 -33.65 -2.96 -2.11
CA SER A 484 -34.05 -4.31 -2.54
C SER A 484 -34.88 -4.33 -3.82
N SER A 485 -35.40 -3.18 -4.27
CA SER A 485 -36.16 -3.06 -5.52
C SER A 485 -35.27 -3.02 -6.76
N LEU A 486 -33.95 -2.86 -6.60
CA LEU A 486 -33.01 -2.81 -7.71
C LEU A 486 -32.69 -4.21 -8.24
N VAL A 487 -32.91 -4.41 -9.53
CA VAL A 487 -32.54 -5.62 -10.27
C VAL A 487 -31.37 -5.29 -11.19
N CYS A 488 -30.28 -6.04 -11.05
CA CYS A 488 -29.08 -5.86 -11.85
C CYS A 488 -28.73 -7.16 -12.58
N ALA A 489 -28.28 -7.06 -13.83
CA ALA A 489 -27.74 -8.17 -14.59
C ALA A 489 -26.41 -7.76 -15.24
N PHE A 490 -25.34 -8.50 -14.95
CA PHE A 490 -23.98 -8.24 -15.44
C PHE A 490 -23.47 -9.41 -16.29
N GLY A 491 -22.98 -9.08 -17.49
CA GLY A 491 -22.26 -9.99 -18.37
C GLY A 491 -20.81 -9.57 -18.51
N ILE A 492 -19.88 -10.50 -18.28
CA ILE A 492 -18.44 -10.24 -18.28
C ILE A 492 -17.80 -11.01 -19.44
N ALA A 493 -16.93 -10.35 -20.21
CA ALA A 493 -16.07 -10.99 -21.19
C ALA A 493 -14.68 -10.31 -21.24
N GLY A 494 -13.61 -11.09 -21.42
CA GLY A 494 -12.24 -10.59 -21.40
C GLY A 494 -11.38 -11.03 -22.59
N VAL A 495 -10.37 -10.21 -22.90
CA VAL A 495 -9.29 -10.53 -23.85
C VAL A 495 -8.03 -10.82 -23.02
N PRO A 496 -7.26 -11.89 -23.31
CA PRO A 496 -7.34 -12.77 -24.48
C PRO A 496 -8.16 -14.06 -24.28
N GLU A 497 -8.71 -14.31 -23.09
CA GLU A 497 -9.29 -15.62 -22.74
C GLU A 497 -10.55 -15.98 -23.54
N ASP A 498 -11.49 -15.04 -23.70
CA ASP A 498 -12.79 -15.33 -24.34
C ASP A 498 -12.77 -15.07 -25.84
N CYS A 499 -12.08 -14.00 -26.27
CA CYS A 499 -12.10 -13.51 -27.65
C CYS A 499 -10.78 -12.83 -28.03
N LYS A 500 -10.45 -12.84 -29.33
CA LYS A 500 -9.32 -12.10 -29.93
C LYS A 500 -9.75 -10.91 -30.79
N ASP A 501 -11.05 -10.70 -30.94
CA ASP A 501 -11.65 -9.63 -31.74
C ASP A 501 -12.57 -8.78 -30.87
N ILE A 502 -12.54 -7.46 -31.06
CA ILE A 502 -13.35 -6.47 -30.36
C ILE A 502 -14.84 -6.73 -30.61
N GLY A 503 -15.22 -7.02 -31.85
CA GLY A 503 -16.63 -7.24 -32.21
C GLY A 503 -17.21 -8.46 -31.48
N LEU A 504 -16.42 -9.53 -31.41
CA LEU A 504 -16.78 -10.76 -30.68
C LEU A 504 -16.82 -10.53 -29.17
N LEU A 505 -15.87 -9.76 -28.61
CA LEU A 505 -15.83 -9.43 -27.18
C LEU A 505 -17.13 -8.78 -26.68
N LEU A 506 -17.63 -7.77 -27.41
CA LEU A 506 -18.89 -7.13 -27.06
C LEU A 506 -20.09 -8.08 -27.20
N SER A 507 -20.07 -8.94 -28.23
CA SER A 507 -21.12 -9.95 -28.40
C SER A 507 -21.12 -10.97 -27.27
N ALA A 508 -19.95 -11.42 -26.82
CA ALA A 508 -19.77 -12.35 -25.71
C ALA A 508 -20.33 -11.76 -24.41
N ALA A 509 -19.95 -10.52 -24.08
CA ALA A 509 -20.47 -9.83 -22.89
C ALA A 509 -22.00 -9.65 -22.95
N LYS A 510 -22.56 -9.31 -24.12
CA LYS A 510 -24.01 -9.21 -24.32
C LYS A 510 -24.74 -10.54 -24.10
N VAL A 511 -24.18 -11.64 -24.60
CA VAL A 511 -24.76 -12.98 -24.41
C VAL A 511 -24.75 -13.36 -22.93
N ALA A 512 -23.61 -13.17 -22.25
CA ALA A 512 -23.48 -13.41 -20.81
C ALA A 512 -24.50 -12.59 -19.99
N ARG A 513 -24.68 -11.32 -20.34
CA ARG A 513 -25.67 -10.45 -19.68
C ARG A 513 -27.11 -10.92 -19.91
N LYS A 514 -27.46 -11.35 -21.13
CA LYS A 514 -28.80 -11.89 -21.41
C LYS A 514 -29.09 -13.12 -20.55
N VAL A 515 -28.10 -14.00 -20.38
CA VAL A 515 -28.23 -15.16 -19.47
C VAL A 515 -28.39 -14.70 -18.03
N ALA A 516 -27.59 -13.73 -17.57
CA ALA A 516 -27.69 -13.14 -16.24
C ALA A 516 -29.10 -12.58 -15.95
N ALA A 517 -29.72 -11.90 -16.92
CA ALA A 517 -31.07 -11.33 -16.78
C ALA A 517 -32.17 -12.39 -16.63
N THR A 518 -31.99 -13.58 -17.22
CA THR A 518 -32.95 -14.69 -17.12
C THR A 518 -32.67 -15.65 -15.96
N SER A 519 -31.45 -15.66 -15.45
CA SER A 519 -30.99 -16.60 -14.42
C SER A 519 -31.12 -16.00 -13.01
N ALA A 520 -31.08 -16.85 -11.99
CA ALA A 520 -31.03 -16.40 -10.59
C ALA A 520 -29.67 -15.78 -10.20
N MET A 521 -28.65 -15.87 -11.07
CA MET A 521 -27.31 -15.34 -10.85
C MET A 521 -27.17 -13.98 -11.54
N PRO A 522 -26.99 -12.88 -10.79
CA PRO A 522 -26.92 -11.54 -11.38
C PRO A 522 -25.61 -11.27 -12.13
N ILE A 523 -24.56 -12.08 -11.93
CA ILE A 523 -23.25 -11.93 -12.56
C ILE A 523 -22.92 -13.22 -13.29
N VAL A 524 -22.64 -13.11 -14.59
CA VAL A 524 -22.31 -14.25 -15.46
C VAL A 524 -21.10 -13.91 -16.32
N CYS A 525 -20.11 -14.80 -16.36
CA CYS A 525 -18.97 -14.72 -17.27
C CYS A 525 -19.28 -15.49 -18.55
N PHE A 526 -18.83 -14.99 -19.70
CA PHE A 526 -19.02 -15.69 -20.97
C PHE A 526 -18.31 -17.06 -20.98
N LYS A 527 -17.11 -17.15 -20.41
CA LYS A 527 -16.32 -18.38 -20.25
C LYS A 527 -17.09 -19.55 -19.60
N ASP A 528 -18.02 -19.24 -18.71
CA ASP A 528 -18.78 -20.24 -17.95
C ASP A 528 -20.02 -20.74 -18.69
N LEU A 529 -20.36 -20.12 -19.83
CA LEU A 529 -21.49 -20.53 -20.65
C LEU A 529 -21.14 -21.78 -21.46
N LYS A 530 -22.02 -22.78 -21.38
CA LYS A 530 -21.93 -23.94 -22.27
C LYS A 530 -22.41 -23.55 -23.67
N ALA A 531 -21.69 -24.01 -24.69
CA ALA A 531 -22.16 -23.89 -26.06
C ALA A 531 -23.54 -24.58 -26.19
N PRO A 532 -24.47 -24.01 -26.98
CA PRO A 532 -25.72 -24.71 -27.29
C PRO A 532 -25.38 -26.06 -27.92
N SER A 533 -25.95 -27.14 -27.38
CA SER A 533 -25.90 -28.45 -28.04
C SER A 533 -26.62 -28.33 -29.38
N GLU A 534 -25.87 -28.53 -30.48
CA GLU A 534 -26.43 -28.56 -31.84
C GLU A 534 -27.56 -29.58 -32.02
#